data_AF-A0A3M1G943-F1
#
_entry.id   AF-A0A3M1G943-F1
#
_cell.length_a   1.000
_cell.length_b   1.000
_cell.length_c   1.000
_cell.angle_alpha   90.00
_cell.angle_beta   90.00
_cell.angle_gamma   90.00
#
_symmetry.space_group_name_H-M   'P 1'
#
loop_
_entity.id
_entity.type
_entity.pdbx_description
1 polymer ?
#
loop_
_entity_poly.entity_id
_entity_poly.type
_entity_poly.pdbx_seq_one_letter_code
_entity_poly.pdbx_strand_id
1 'polypeptide(L)' 'AWGGAAVTVKLGSGTLAIAIEDPEHVGRGVAAVTVDGRPVDDGVIAAPAAGATRHVRVRLGRRHASAASI' A
#
# COMPACT_ATOMS: atom_id res chain seq x y z
N ALA A 1 -4.12 16.14 7.95
CA ALA A 1 -3.15 15.12 7.49
C ALA A 1 -2.60 14.39 8.71
N TRP A 2 -2.25 13.12 8.58
CA TRP A 2 -2.06 12.24 9.74
C TRP A 2 -0.65 11.65 9.87
N GLY A 3 0.25 11.93 8.93
CA GLY A 3 1.67 11.54 8.97
C GLY A 3 1.91 10.05 8.63
N GLY A 4 1.00 9.17 9.03
CA GLY A 4 1.00 7.75 8.69
C GLY A 4 0.27 6.91 9.72
N ALA A 5 0.10 5.63 9.46
CA ALA A 5 -0.49 4.67 10.39
C ALA A 5 -0.12 3.25 10.01
N ALA A 6 -0.29 2.35 10.97
CA ALA A 6 -0.21 0.91 10.78
C ALA A 6 -1.60 0.30 10.91
N VAL A 7 -1.92 -0.63 10.01
CA VAL A 7 -3.17 -1.37 9.98
C VAL A 7 -2.86 -2.84 9.79
N THR A 8 -3.49 -3.70 10.61
CA THR A 8 -3.44 -5.14 10.43
C THR A 8 -4.80 -5.64 9.98
N VAL A 9 -4.84 -6.34 8.84
CA VAL A 9 -6.08 -6.91 8.29
C VAL A 9 -5.95 -8.43 8.25
N LYS A 10 -6.90 -9.14 8.88
CA LYS A 10 -7.01 -10.60 8.78
C LYS A 10 -7.90 -10.95 7.59
N LEU A 11 -7.41 -11.80 6.70
CA LEU A 11 -8.11 -12.30 5.52
C LEU A 11 -8.12 -13.83 5.57
N GLY A 12 -9.23 -14.42 6.01
CA GLY A 12 -9.27 -15.85 6.34
C GLY A 12 -8.23 -16.19 7.41
N SER A 13 -7.34 -17.13 7.12
CA SER A 13 -6.21 -17.50 7.98
C SER A 13 -4.90 -16.76 7.66
N GLY A 14 -4.91 -15.85 6.68
CA GLY A 14 -3.78 -15.00 6.31
C GLY A 14 -3.85 -13.60 6.93
N THR A 15 -2.73 -12.86 6.93
CA THR A 15 -2.65 -11.50 7.49
C THR A 15 -1.97 -10.52 6.54
N LEU A 16 -2.54 -9.33 6.39
CA LEU A 16 -1.85 -8.17 5.81
C LEU A 16 -1.39 -7.24 6.93
N ALA A 17 -0.10 -6.94 6.96
CA ALA A 17 0.48 -5.89 7.79
C ALA A 17 0.75 -4.67 6.91
N ILE A 18 -0.09 -3.65 7.02
CA ILE A 18 -0.09 -2.48 6.15
C ILE A 18 0.51 -1.29 6.91
N ALA A 19 1.57 -0.71 6.37
CA ALA A 19 2.11 0.57 6.79
C ALA A 19 1.74 1.64 5.77
N ILE A 20 1.07 2.69 6.21
CA ILE A 20 0.71 3.85 5.39
C ILE A 20 1.59 5.03 5.80
N GLU A 21 2.26 5.63 4.83
CA GLU A 21 3.15 6.77 5.00
C GLU A 21 2.56 7.99 4.29
N ASP A 22 2.48 9.14 4.99
CA ASP A 22 1.96 10.40 4.44
C ASP A 22 3.01 11.53 4.59
N PRO A 23 4.18 11.42 3.93
CA PRO A 23 5.30 12.34 4.14
C PRO A 23 5.02 13.76 3.62
N GLU A 24 4.14 13.89 2.63
CA GLU A 24 3.70 15.17 2.07
C GLU A 24 2.48 15.75 2.79
N HIS A 25 1.99 15.07 3.84
CA HIS A 25 0.82 15.47 4.60
C HIS A 25 -0.40 15.76 3.72
N VAL A 26 -0.62 14.95 2.68
CA VAL A 26 -1.76 15.09 1.75
C VAL A 26 -3.03 14.45 2.32
N GLY A 27 -2.88 13.49 3.24
CA GLY A 27 -3.97 12.79 3.91
C GLY A 27 -4.80 11.84 3.04
N ARG A 28 -4.60 11.82 1.71
CA ARG A 28 -5.31 10.98 0.75
C ARG A 28 -4.52 10.79 -0.55
N GLY A 29 -4.97 9.83 -1.37
CA GLY A 29 -4.39 9.50 -2.67
C GLY A 29 -3.23 8.52 -2.53
N VAL A 30 -3.16 7.52 -3.42
CA VAL A 30 -2.11 6.49 -3.41
C VAL A 30 -1.13 6.81 -4.54
N ALA A 31 0.13 7.06 -4.18
CA ALA A 31 1.21 7.32 -5.12
C ALA A 31 2.03 6.06 -5.42
N ALA A 32 2.24 5.20 -4.42
CA ALA A 32 2.92 3.93 -4.60
C ALA A 32 2.42 2.88 -3.60
N VAL A 33 2.44 1.63 -4.02
CA VAL A 33 2.22 0.47 -3.15
C VAL A 33 3.35 -0.52 -3.38
N THR A 34 3.92 -1.06 -2.30
CA THR A 34 4.81 -2.22 -2.37
C THR A 34 4.28 -3.36 -1.51
N VAL A 35 4.43 -4.58 -2.01
CA VAL A 35 4.07 -5.82 -1.32
C VAL A 35 5.34 -6.65 -1.19
N ASP A 36 5.72 -6.95 0.06
CA ASP A 36 6.97 -7.63 0.41
C ASP A 36 8.19 -7.00 -0.29
N GLY A 37 8.19 -5.66 -0.37
CA GLY A 37 9.24 -4.85 -1.00
C GLY A 37 9.13 -4.69 -2.52
N ARG A 38 8.18 -5.34 -3.20
CA ARG A 38 8.02 -5.24 -4.67
C ARG A 38 6.90 -4.26 -5.04
N PRO A 39 7.12 -3.33 -6.00
CA PRO A 39 6.08 -2.40 -6.44
C PRO A 39 4.92 -3.12 -7.14
N VAL A 40 3.70 -2.59 -6.98
CA VAL A 40 2.49 -3.03 -7.67
C VAL A 40 1.72 -1.81 -8.22
N ASP A 41 1.14 -1.94 -9.41
CA ASP A 41 0.63 -0.78 -10.16
C ASP A 41 -0.83 -0.40 -9.82
N ASP A 42 -1.66 -1.37 -9.45
CA ASP A 42 -3.10 -1.19 -9.27
C ASP A 42 -3.55 -1.21 -7.81
N GLY A 43 -2.63 -1.47 -6.88
CA GLY A 43 -2.94 -1.62 -5.45
C GLY A 43 -3.79 -2.86 -5.14
N VAL A 44 -3.94 -3.79 -6.09
CA VAL A 44 -4.63 -5.05 -5.88
C VAL A 44 -3.63 -6.04 -5.28
N ILE A 45 -3.89 -6.43 -4.04
CA ILE A 45 -2.99 -7.27 -3.26
C ILE A 45 -3.65 -8.65 -3.13
N ALA A 46 -2.99 -9.67 -3.70
CA ALA A 46 -3.45 -11.05 -3.53
C ALA A 46 -3.48 -11.43 -2.05
N ALA A 47 -4.52 -12.17 -1.65
CA ALA A 47 -4.66 -12.65 -0.29
C ALA A 47 -3.43 -13.47 0.15
N PRO A 48 -2.90 -13.28 1.37
CA PRO A 48 -1.84 -14.12 1.91
C PRO A 48 -2.31 -15.57 2.04
N ALA A 49 -1.36 -16.51 1.91
CA ALA A 49 -1.61 -17.90 2.24
C ALA A 49 -1.97 -18.08 3.73
N ALA A 50 -2.55 -19.23 4.08
CA ALA A 50 -2.87 -19.56 5.46
C ALA A 50 -1.65 -19.48 6.37
N GLY A 51 -1.77 -18.76 7.50
CA GLY A 51 -0.69 -18.55 8.45
C GLY A 51 0.41 -17.59 7.98
N ALA A 52 0.35 -17.08 6.75
CA ALA A 52 1.33 -16.16 6.22
C ALA A 52 0.93 -14.70 6.49
N THR A 53 1.95 -13.86 6.67
CA THR A 53 1.81 -12.40 6.72
C THR A 53 2.47 -11.79 5.49
N ARG A 54 1.74 -10.97 4.74
CA ARG A 54 2.32 -10.09 3.71
C ARG A 54 2.47 -8.68 4.25
N HIS A 55 3.62 -8.08 4.00
CA HIS A 55 3.91 -6.71 4.38
C HIS A 55 3.57 -5.78 3.22
N VAL A 56 2.72 -4.81 3.49
CA VAL A 56 2.28 -3.83 2.50
C VAL A 56 2.75 -2.47 2.95
N ARG A 57 3.42 -1.73 2.06
CA ARG A 57 3.71 -0.32 2.28
C ARG A 57 2.92 0.50 1.28
N VAL A 58 2.16 1.46 1.78
CA VAL A 58 1.39 2.42 0.98
C VAL A 58 1.98 3.79 1.21
N ARG A 59 2.40 4.46 0.14
CA ARG A 59 2.82 5.87 0.21
C ARG A 59 1.71 6.73 -0.34
N LEU A 60 1.21 7.64 0.51
CA LEU A 60 0.28 8.68 0.07
C LEU A 60 1.03 9.76 -0.69
N GLY A 61 0.34 10.35 -1.66
CA GLY A 61 0.87 11.41 -2.49
C GLY A 61 -0.06 11.73 -3.64
N ARG A 62 0.27 12.79 -4.38
CA ARG A 62 -0.42 13.08 -5.64
C ARG A 62 -0.02 12.00 -6.64
N ARG A 63 -1.02 11.36 -7.25
CA ARG A 63 -0.78 10.46 -8.37
C ARG A 63 -0.15 11.28 -9.49
N HIS A 64 1.12 11.03 -9.80
CA HIS A 64 1.67 11.55 -11.05
C HIS A 64 0.89 10.89 -12.17
N ALA A 65 0.28 11.69 -13.05
CA ALA A 65 -0.27 11.17 -14.27
C ALA A 65 0.86 10.43 -14.99
N SER A 66 0.63 9.16 -15.34
CA SER A 66 1.57 8.43 -16.19
C SER A 66 1.77 9.27 -17.44
N ALA A 67 3.03 9.56 -17.78
CA ALA A 67 3.36 10.13 -19.07
C ALA A 67 2.99 9.08 -20.12
N ALA A 68 1.77 9.17 -20.65
CA ALA A 68 1.41 8.48 -21.88
C ALA A 68 2.42 8.97 -22.93
N SER A 69 3.34 8.08 -23.31
CA SER A 69 4.23 8.34 -24.42
C SER A 69 3.37 8.39 -25.67
N ILE A 70 3.46 9.52 -26.38
CA ILE A 70 2.84 9.76 -27.69
C ILE A 70 3.75 9.14 -28.74
#